data_AF-A0A1K2IWY4-F1
#
_entry.id   AF-A0A1K2IWY4-F1
#
_cell.length_a   1.000
_cell.length_b   1.000
_cell.length_c   1.000
_cell.angle_alpha   90.00
_cell.angle_beta   90.00
_cell.angle_gamma   90.00
#
_symmetry.space_group_name_H-M   'P 1'
#
loop_
_entity.id
_entity.type
_entity.pdbx_description
1 polymer ?
#
loop_
_entity_poly.entity_id
_entity_poly.type
_entity_poly.pdbx_seq_one_letter_code
_entity_poly.pdbx_strand_id
1 'polypeptide(L)'
;MEKLALFKKNTHQRELRGLPEIFQSFETGIRSSKAVDAKRFLEKIGINFNELRIGFNSGQLHHRQPQELKNRYEQLGLLTKSDANVREENMTAYTVFGRKGIIFPLFNEHNVIVNFFAIRFKMAIPQESYLNDRGVYPCYPHPSTKKLFIVPTILDGASLLQSKALENKEAVLALHNGKMLPQHREAIESLEHLEEIIVIKR
;
A
#
# COMPACT_ATOMS: atom_id res chain seq x y z
N MET A 1 -39.28 -23.03 -2.41
CA MET A 1 -39.01 -21.67 -2.94
C MET A 1 -38.07 -20.87 -2.02
N GLU A 2 -38.14 -20.95 -0.69
CA GLU A 2 -37.23 -20.23 0.23
C GLU A 2 -35.78 -20.72 0.29
N LYS A 3 -35.50 -22.02 0.12
CA LYS A 3 -34.11 -22.52 0.07
C LYS A 3 -33.31 -22.00 -1.13
N LEU A 4 -33.98 -21.66 -2.23
CA LEU A 4 -33.36 -21.09 -3.43
C LEU A 4 -33.01 -19.59 -3.23
N ALA A 5 -33.78 -18.88 -2.39
CA ALA A 5 -33.51 -17.49 -2.01
C ALA A 5 -32.36 -17.39 -0.98
N LEU A 6 -32.23 -18.38 -0.07
CA LEU A 6 -31.10 -18.45 0.86
C LEU A 6 -29.78 -18.79 0.15
N PHE A 7 -29.83 -19.63 -0.89
CA PHE A 7 -28.67 -19.91 -1.75
C PHE A 7 -28.24 -18.70 -2.58
N LYS A 8 -29.20 -17.87 -3.03
CA LYS A 8 -28.93 -16.62 -3.74
C LYS A 8 -28.30 -15.52 -2.87
N LYS A 9 -28.49 -15.54 -1.55
CA LYS A 9 -27.78 -14.62 -0.63
C LYS A 9 -26.30 -14.98 -0.41
N ASN A 10 -25.89 -16.21 -0.73
CA ASN A 10 -24.49 -16.67 -0.69
C ASN A 10 -23.77 -16.61 -2.04
N THR A 11 -24.42 -16.05 -3.07
CA THR A 11 -23.90 -15.91 -4.44
C THR A 11 -23.76 -14.45 -4.86
N HIS A 12 -23.39 -13.56 -3.93
CA HIS A 12 -22.44 -12.52 -4.37
C HIS A 12 -21.21 -13.28 -4.83
N GLN A 13 -21.08 -13.37 -6.15
CA GLN A 13 -19.86 -13.76 -6.85
C GLN A 13 -18.70 -13.27 -5.98
N ARG A 14 -17.82 -14.19 -5.55
CA ARG A 14 -16.57 -13.80 -4.91
C ARG A 14 -15.77 -13.06 -5.98
N GLU A 15 -16.05 -11.78 -6.17
CA GLU A 15 -15.19 -10.93 -6.97
C GLU A 15 -13.79 -11.10 -6.39
N LEU A 16 -12.89 -11.57 -7.24
CA LEU A 16 -11.51 -11.80 -6.87
C LEU A 16 -10.95 -10.46 -6.39
N ARG A 17 -10.66 -10.37 -5.09
CA ARG A 17 -10.25 -9.12 -4.45
C ARG A 17 -9.08 -8.50 -5.21
N GLY A 18 -9.21 -7.21 -5.52
CA GLY A 18 -8.13 -6.37 -6.00
C GLY A 18 -7.31 -5.80 -4.84
N LEU A 19 -6.28 -5.03 -5.18
CA LEU A 19 -5.47 -4.34 -4.19
C LEU A 19 -6.28 -3.35 -3.33
N PRO A 20 -7.31 -2.63 -3.84
CA PRO A 20 -8.14 -1.77 -3.00
C PRO A 20 -8.84 -2.51 -1.86
N GLU A 21 -9.49 -3.65 -2.14
CA GLU A 21 -10.21 -4.44 -1.13
C GLU A 21 -9.24 -5.10 -0.15
N ILE A 22 -8.05 -5.48 -0.62
CA ILE A 22 -6.99 -6.02 0.23
C ILE A 22 -6.45 -4.92 1.16
N PHE A 23 -6.25 -3.70 0.67
CA PHE A 23 -5.75 -2.60 1.47
C PHE A 23 -6.71 -2.24 2.62
N GLN A 24 -8.02 -2.28 2.41
CA GLN A 24 -9.01 -2.08 3.49
C GLN A 24 -8.77 -3.03 4.68
N SER A 25 -8.37 -4.28 4.39
CA SER A 25 -8.02 -5.24 5.45
C SER A 25 -6.75 -4.85 6.20
N PHE A 26 -5.77 -4.22 5.53
CA PHE A 26 -4.56 -3.70 6.16
C PHE A 26 -4.86 -2.43 6.96
N GLU A 27 -5.69 -1.50 6.45
CA GLU A 27 -6.19 -0.32 7.16
C GLU A 27 -6.96 -0.72 8.44
N THR A 28 -7.74 -1.80 8.38
CA THR A 28 -8.35 -2.37 9.59
C THR A 28 -7.27 -2.98 10.50
N GLY A 29 -6.30 -3.68 9.90
CA GLY A 29 -5.19 -4.34 10.57
C GLY A 29 -4.36 -3.41 11.46
N ILE A 30 -4.06 -2.17 11.01
CA ILE A 30 -3.25 -1.23 11.79
C ILE A 30 -3.95 -0.82 13.10
N ARG A 31 -5.28 -0.88 13.17
CA ARG A 31 -6.04 -0.55 14.38
C ARG A 31 -6.09 -1.70 15.39
N SER A 32 -5.86 -2.93 14.94
CA SER A 32 -5.95 -4.14 15.77
C SER A 32 -4.88 -4.24 16.87
N SER A 33 -5.11 -5.12 17.84
CA SER A 33 -4.13 -5.47 18.89
C SER A 33 -2.87 -6.16 18.35
N LYS A 34 -2.90 -6.69 17.13
CA LYS A 34 -1.72 -7.32 16.49
C LYS A 34 -0.70 -6.30 15.98
N ALA A 35 -1.09 -5.03 15.89
CA ALA A 35 -0.27 -3.96 15.33
C ALA A 35 0.43 -3.09 16.38
N VAL A 36 0.48 -3.51 17.66
CA VAL A 36 1.07 -2.71 18.75
C VAL A 36 2.49 -2.24 18.42
N ASP A 37 3.35 -3.14 17.96
CA ASP A 37 4.73 -2.76 17.64
C ASP A 37 4.84 -1.90 16.38
N ALA A 38 3.90 -2.06 15.44
CA ALA A 38 3.83 -1.22 14.25
C ALA A 38 3.44 0.21 14.63
N LYS A 39 2.45 0.38 15.53
CA LYS A 39 2.06 1.68 16.08
C LYS A 39 3.22 2.35 16.82
N ARG A 40 3.93 1.61 17.68
CA ARG A 40 5.13 2.12 18.38
C ARG A 40 6.23 2.55 17.42
N PHE A 41 6.44 1.80 16.34
CA PHE A 41 7.41 2.19 15.32
C PHE A 41 7.01 3.48 14.62
N LEU A 42 5.74 3.61 14.20
CA LEU A 42 5.18 4.82 13.60
C LEU A 42 5.32 6.03 14.53
N GLU A 43 4.96 5.87 15.81
CA GLU A 43 5.16 6.89 16.86
C GLU A 43 6.63 7.33 16.96
N LYS A 44 7.56 6.37 16.99
CA LYS A 44 9.01 6.65 17.06
C LYS A 44 9.50 7.48 15.87
N ILE A 45 8.95 7.28 14.68
CA ILE A 45 9.31 8.04 13.48
C ILE A 45 8.40 9.25 13.23
N GLY A 46 7.52 9.58 14.18
CA GLY A 46 6.64 10.74 14.09
C GLY A 46 5.49 10.63 13.09
N ILE A 47 5.11 9.41 12.67
CA ILE A 47 4.01 9.18 11.72
C ILE A 47 2.73 8.76 12.46
N ASN A 48 1.61 9.41 12.16
CA ASN A 48 0.29 9.18 12.71
C ASN A 48 -0.62 8.48 11.70
N PHE A 49 -0.92 7.19 11.94
CA PHE A 49 -1.80 6.40 11.08
C PHE A 49 -3.28 6.86 11.09
N ASN A 50 -3.67 7.78 11.97
CA ASN A 50 -5.01 8.38 11.93
C ASN A 50 -5.13 9.54 10.92
N GLU A 51 -4.00 10.14 10.55
CA GLU A 51 -3.95 11.26 9.60
C GLU A 51 -3.62 10.80 8.18
N LEU A 52 -2.97 9.64 8.05
CA LEU A 52 -2.54 9.07 6.78
C LEU A 52 -3.21 7.72 6.53
N ARG A 53 -3.44 7.39 5.25
CA ARG A 53 -3.92 6.07 4.84
C ARG A 53 -2.81 5.03 4.97
N ILE A 54 -2.71 4.43 6.14
CA ILE A 54 -1.69 3.44 6.50
C ILE A 54 -2.35 2.12 6.90
N GLY A 55 -1.79 1.02 6.45
CA GLY A 55 -2.21 -0.33 6.80
C GLY A 55 -1.14 -1.13 7.56
N PHE A 56 -1.54 -2.28 8.09
CA PHE A 56 -0.64 -3.27 8.67
C PHE A 56 -0.94 -4.65 8.10
N ASN A 57 0.06 -5.26 7.47
CA ASN A 57 -0.04 -6.64 6.99
C ASN A 57 0.47 -7.62 8.06
N SER A 58 -0.44 -8.29 8.76
CA SER A 58 -0.10 -9.32 9.75
C SER A 58 0.57 -10.57 9.16
N GLY A 59 0.50 -10.75 7.83
CA GLY A 59 0.94 -11.95 7.12
C GLY A 59 -0.10 -13.07 7.05
N GLN A 60 -1.32 -12.84 7.53
CA GLN A 60 -2.36 -13.87 7.64
C GLN A 60 -3.42 -13.81 6.54
N LEU A 61 -3.23 -13.00 5.50
CA LEU A 61 -4.23 -12.73 4.46
C LEU A 61 -4.76 -13.99 3.73
N HIS A 62 -3.92 -15.03 3.66
CA HIS A 62 -4.21 -16.29 2.95
C HIS A 62 -4.67 -17.42 3.89
N HIS A 63 -4.63 -17.20 5.20
CA HIS A 63 -5.01 -18.21 6.18
C HIS A 63 -6.50 -18.54 6.05
N ARG A 64 -6.83 -19.84 6.01
CA ARG A 64 -8.21 -20.34 5.90
C ARG A 64 -8.96 -19.82 4.66
N GLN A 65 -8.24 -19.36 3.64
CA GLN A 65 -8.83 -18.93 2.37
C GLN A 65 -8.89 -20.09 1.36
N PRO A 66 -9.89 -20.11 0.47
CA PRO A 66 -9.94 -21.02 -0.67
C PRO A 66 -8.72 -20.88 -1.59
N GLN A 67 -8.34 -21.96 -2.29
CA GLN A 67 -7.17 -21.96 -3.17
C GLN A 67 -7.27 -20.91 -4.30
N GLU A 68 -8.47 -20.69 -4.84
CA GLU A 68 -8.70 -19.65 -5.85
C GLU A 68 -8.27 -18.25 -5.39
N LEU A 69 -8.56 -17.90 -4.13
CA LEU A 69 -8.16 -16.61 -3.58
C LEU A 69 -6.65 -16.55 -3.28
N LYS A 70 -6.05 -17.68 -2.88
CA LYS A 70 -4.58 -17.77 -2.75
C LYS A 70 -3.90 -17.56 -4.10
N ASN A 71 -4.38 -18.23 -5.15
CA ASN A 71 -3.89 -18.05 -6.53
C ASN A 71 -4.02 -16.59 -6.97
N ARG A 72 -5.12 -15.92 -6.62
CA ARG A 72 -5.29 -14.48 -6.88
C ARG A 72 -4.24 -13.64 -6.14
N TYR A 73 -3.97 -13.93 -4.87
CA TYR A 73 -2.92 -13.23 -4.13
C TYR A 73 -1.51 -13.49 -4.71
N GLU A 74 -1.25 -14.69 -5.23
CA GLU A 74 -0.02 -14.99 -5.98
C GLU A 74 0.07 -14.15 -7.26
N GLN A 75 -1.01 -14.09 -8.06
CA GLN A 75 -1.07 -13.26 -9.27
C GLN A 75 -0.85 -11.76 -8.99
N LEU A 76 -1.30 -11.29 -7.83
CA LEU A 76 -1.09 -9.90 -7.38
C LEU A 76 0.31 -9.68 -6.76
N GLY A 77 1.14 -10.72 -6.64
CA GLY A 77 2.48 -10.65 -6.04
C GLY A 77 2.49 -10.63 -4.49
N LEU A 78 1.33 -10.79 -3.85
CA LEU A 78 1.20 -10.75 -2.38
C LEU A 78 1.64 -12.05 -1.70
N LEU A 79 1.62 -13.15 -2.45
CA LEU A 79 2.11 -14.46 -2.03
C LEU A 79 3.15 -14.99 -3.00
N THR A 80 4.12 -15.71 -2.48
CA THR A 80 5.05 -16.52 -3.25
C THR A 80 5.14 -17.88 -2.58
N LYS A 81 4.98 -18.97 -3.34
CA LYS A 81 5.19 -20.32 -2.80
C LYS A 81 6.60 -20.43 -2.21
N SER A 82 6.74 -21.15 -1.10
CA SER A 82 8.02 -21.39 -0.48
C SER A 82 8.17 -22.85 -0.08
N ASP A 83 9.42 -23.28 0.05
CA ASP A 83 9.78 -24.64 0.47
C ASP A 83 9.86 -24.77 1.99
N ALA A 84 9.24 -23.84 2.73
CA ALA A 84 9.24 -23.88 4.19
C ALA A 84 8.40 -25.06 4.69
N ASN A 85 8.86 -25.69 5.78
CA ASN A 85 8.14 -26.81 6.38
C ASN A 85 6.71 -26.43 6.77
N VAL A 86 5.77 -27.23 6.30
CA VAL A 86 4.34 -27.14 6.63
C VAL A 86 3.96 -28.24 7.62
N ARG A 87 2.81 -28.08 8.29
CA ARG A 87 2.33 -29.07 9.28
C ARG A 87 1.79 -30.35 8.64
N GLU A 88 1.31 -30.27 7.41
CA GLU A 88 0.65 -31.36 6.68
C GLU A 88 1.17 -31.37 5.24
N GLU A 89 1.38 -32.56 4.64
CA GLU A 89 1.95 -32.72 3.29
C GLU A 89 1.12 -32.06 2.18
N ASN A 90 -0.19 -31.88 2.39
CA ASN A 90 -1.10 -31.23 1.44
C ASN A 90 -1.12 -29.70 1.55
N MET A 91 -0.37 -29.11 2.49
CA MET A 91 -0.31 -27.66 2.66
C MET A 91 0.82 -27.06 1.82
N THR A 92 0.54 -25.94 1.17
CA THR A 92 1.57 -25.13 0.52
C THR A 92 2.03 -24.04 1.49
N ALA A 93 3.34 -23.95 1.71
CA ALA A 93 3.93 -22.82 2.41
C ALA A 93 4.00 -21.59 1.50
N TYR A 94 3.79 -20.42 2.10
CA TYR A 94 3.80 -19.15 1.40
C TYR A 94 4.66 -18.12 2.13
N THR A 95 5.50 -17.43 1.38
CA THR A 95 6.05 -16.14 1.76
C THR A 95 5.01 -15.06 1.45
N VAL A 96 4.82 -14.11 2.37
CA VAL A 96 3.86 -13.01 2.22
C VAL A 96 4.59 -11.69 2.06
N PHE A 97 4.27 -10.92 1.02
CA PHE A 97 4.79 -9.57 0.81
C PHE A 97 4.56 -8.69 2.04
N GLY A 98 5.59 -7.98 2.50
CA GLY A 98 5.46 -7.06 3.64
C GLY A 98 4.96 -7.72 4.94
N ARG A 99 5.21 -9.02 5.15
CA ARG A 99 4.77 -9.74 6.36
C ARG A 99 5.22 -9.03 7.64
N LYS A 100 4.25 -8.79 8.53
CA LYS A 100 4.39 -8.02 9.78
C LYS A 100 4.91 -6.60 9.53
N GLY A 101 4.58 -6.01 8.39
CA GLY A 101 5.01 -4.69 7.96
C GLY A 101 3.88 -3.66 7.95
N ILE A 102 4.29 -2.40 7.95
CA ILE A 102 3.44 -1.23 7.73
C ILE A 102 3.31 -1.04 6.22
N ILE A 103 2.11 -0.74 5.74
CA ILE A 103 1.77 -0.67 4.31
C ILE A 103 1.27 0.73 3.95
N PHE A 104 1.84 1.32 2.91
CA PHE A 104 1.36 2.54 2.27
C PHE A 104 0.82 2.19 0.87
N PRO A 105 -0.38 2.66 0.50
CA PRO A 105 -0.94 2.43 -0.83
C PRO A 105 -0.34 3.40 -1.85
N LEU A 106 -0.14 2.93 -3.08
CA LEU A 106 0.23 3.75 -4.24
C LEU A 106 -0.87 3.67 -5.29
N PHE A 107 -1.10 4.77 -5.99
CA PHE A 107 -2.29 5.00 -6.80
C PHE A 107 -1.95 5.25 -8.26
N ASN A 108 -2.85 4.84 -9.15
CA ASN A 108 -2.81 5.24 -10.55
C ASN A 108 -3.52 6.61 -10.75
N GLU A 109 -3.56 7.07 -11.98
CA GLU A 109 -4.18 8.33 -12.44
C GLU A 109 -5.69 8.40 -12.17
N HIS A 110 -6.34 7.24 -12.03
CA HIS A 110 -7.75 7.12 -11.67
C HIS A 110 -7.98 7.03 -10.15
N ASN A 111 -6.94 7.30 -9.34
CA ASN A 111 -6.97 7.21 -7.89
C ASN A 111 -7.33 5.80 -7.35
N VAL A 112 -6.97 4.75 -8.11
CA VAL A 112 -7.14 3.35 -7.74
C VAL A 112 -5.82 2.81 -7.19
N ILE A 113 -5.88 2.04 -6.11
CA ILE A 113 -4.70 1.40 -5.51
C ILE A 113 -4.16 0.33 -6.46
N VAL A 114 -2.93 0.48 -6.92
CA VAL A 114 -2.26 -0.43 -7.87
C VAL A 114 -0.96 -1.04 -7.35
N ASN A 115 -0.49 -0.56 -6.19
CA ASN A 115 0.78 -0.97 -5.60
C ASN A 115 0.79 -0.72 -4.09
N PHE A 116 1.73 -1.35 -3.40
CA PHE A 116 2.00 -1.20 -1.98
C PHE A 116 3.48 -0.95 -1.73
N PHE A 117 3.78 0.02 -0.90
CA PHE A 117 5.07 0.15 -0.23
C PHE A 117 4.97 -0.45 1.17
N ALA A 118 5.95 -1.27 1.55
CA ALA A 118 5.98 -1.98 2.82
C ALA A 118 7.27 -1.72 3.60
N ILE A 119 7.13 -1.48 4.90
CA ILE A 119 8.25 -1.38 5.84
C ILE A 119 8.16 -2.52 6.85
N ARG A 120 9.15 -3.42 6.81
CA ARG A 120 9.36 -4.47 7.83
C ARG A 120 10.31 -3.94 8.90
N PHE A 121 9.74 -3.36 9.94
CA PHE A 121 10.44 -2.60 10.97
C PHE A 121 11.10 -3.43 12.08
N LYS A 122 10.80 -4.74 12.18
CA LYS A 122 11.41 -5.65 13.17
C LYS A 122 12.68 -6.36 12.67
N MET A 123 13.18 -5.96 11.52
CA MET A 123 14.44 -6.46 10.98
C MET A 123 15.61 -5.78 11.69
N ALA A 124 16.81 -6.38 11.65
CA ALA A 124 18.02 -5.75 12.22
C ALA A 124 18.25 -4.34 11.64
N ILE A 125 17.93 -4.18 10.35
CA ILE A 125 17.77 -2.91 9.66
C ILE A 125 16.36 -2.94 9.04
N PRO A 126 15.50 -1.93 9.27
CA PRO A 126 14.18 -1.87 8.64
C PRO A 126 14.27 -2.13 7.13
N GLN A 127 13.48 -3.08 6.64
CA GLN A 127 13.48 -3.42 5.21
C GLN A 127 12.30 -2.75 4.52
N GLU A 128 12.61 -1.99 3.49
CA GLU A 128 11.66 -1.33 2.61
C GLU A 128 11.51 -2.10 1.31
N SER A 129 10.29 -2.21 0.80
CA SER A 129 10.01 -2.93 -0.45
C SER A 129 8.73 -2.42 -1.08
N TYR A 130 8.67 -2.44 -2.41
CA TYR A 130 7.45 -2.19 -3.18
C TYR A 130 6.93 -3.50 -3.75
N LEU A 131 5.62 -3.63 -3.84
CA LEU A 131 4.98 -4.83 -4.41
C LEU A 131 5.24 -4.92 -5.92
N ASN A 132 5.28 -3.78 -6.60
CA ASN A 132 5.62 -3.63 -8.01
C ASN A 132 6.11 -2.19 -8.29
N ASP A 133 6.32 -1.86 -9.57
CA ASP A 133 6.85 -0.55 -10.01
C ASP A 133 5.77 0.40 -10.54
N ARG A 134 4.49 0.22 -10.19
CA ARG A 134 3.37 1.03 -10.69
C ARG A 134 2.84 2.02 -9.66
N GLY A 135 2.17 3.05 -10.15
CA GLY A 135 1.51 4.07 -9.35
C GLY A 135 2.47 5.04 -8.65
N VAL A 136 1.88 6.03 -8.00
CA VAL A 136 2.56 7.12 -7.31
C VAL A 136 1.99 7.32 -5.90
N TYR A 137 2.71 8.04 -5.05
CA TYR A 137 2.27 8.42 -3.71
C TYR A 137 2.35 9.95 -3.51
N PRO A 138 1.38 10.56 -2.80
CA PRO A 138 0.19 9.94 -2.21
C PRO A 138 -0.92 9.67 -3.21
N CYS A 139 -0.91 10.36 -4.34
CA CYS A 139 -1.81 10.19 -5.48
C CYS A 139 -1.24 11.00 -6.66
N TYR A 140 -1.85 10.90 -7.83
CA TYR A 140 -1.56 11.83 -8.93
C TYR A 140 -1.96 13.25 -8.49
N PRO A 141 -1.09 14.26 -8.62
CA PRO A 141 -1.44 15.63 -8.27
C PRO A 141 -2.60 16.16 -9.12
N HIS A 142 -3.38 17.09 -8.59
CA HIS A 142 -4.50 17.67 -9.33
C HIS A 142 -3.96 18.53 -10.51
N PRO A 143 -4.61 18.57 -11.69
CA PRO A 143 -4.13 19.37 -12.83
C PRO A 143 -3.94 20.87 -12.53
N SER A 144 -4.65 21.39 -11.52
CA SER A 144 -4.51 22.78 -11.05
C SER A 144 -3.34 23.03 -10.08
N THR A 145 -2.50 22.03 -9.81
CA THR A 145 -1.30 22.18 -8.98
C THR A 145 -0.35 23.18 -9.63
N LYS A 146 0.11 24.15 -8.83
CA LYS A 146 1.07 25.19 -9.24
C LYS A 146 2.47 24.94 -8.70
N LYS A 147 2.58 24.33 -7.53
CA LYS A 147 3.85 24.01 -6.90
C LYS A 147 3.88 22.52 -6.54
N LEU A 148 4.91 21.82 -7.02
CA LEU A 148 5.09 20.40 -6.76
C LEU A 148 6.36 20.17 -5.93
N PHE A 149 6.19 19.54 -4.78
CA PHE A 149 7.29 19.03 -3.98
C PHE A 149 7.63 17.60 -4.42
N ILE A 150 8.87 17.37 -4.83
CA ILE A 150 9.37 16.02 -5.13
C ILE A 150 10.26 15.58 -3.98
N VAL A 151 9.95 14.41 -3.42
CA VAL A 151 10.64 13.84 -2.26
C VAL A 151 11.17 12.45 -2.57
N PRO A 152 12.29 12.01 -1.96
CA PRO A 152 12.96 10.80 -2.41
C PRO A 152 12.24 9.52 -1.99
N THR A 153 11.50 9.51 -0.88
CA THR A 153 10.84 8.30 -0.38
C THR A 153 9.39 8.54 0.01
N ILE A 154 8.63 7.44 0.08
CA ILE A 154 7.24 7.44 0.59
C ILE A 154 7.16 8.01 2.01
N LEU A 155 8.16 7.75 2.86
CA LEU A 155 8.20 8.27 4.23
C LEU A 155 8.43 9.80 4.27
N ASP A 156 9.22 10.35 3.36
CA ASP A 156 9.38 11.81 3.24
C ASP A 156 8.06 12.45 2.80
N GLY A 157 7.37 11.83 1.83
CA GLY A 157 6.06 12.30 1.37
C GLY A 157 5.00 12.23 2.46
N ALA A 158 4.98 11.12 3.21
CA ALA A 158 4.10 10.95 4.36
C ALA A 158 4.35 12.02 5.44
N SER A 159 5.61 12.30 5.75
CA SER A 159 6.01 13.33 6.71
C SER A 159 5.54 14.72 6.27
N LEU A 160 5.75 15.08 4.99
CA LEU A 160 5.34 16.38 4.44
C LEU A 160 3.81 16.55 4.39
N LEU A 161 3.08 15.49 4.06
CA LEU A 161 1.60 15.51 4.09
C LEU A 161 1.08 15.73 5.51
N GLN A 162 1.61 14.98 6.46
CA GLN A 162 1.17 15.04 7.84
C GLN A 162 1.55 16.35 8.53
N SER A 163 2.66 17.00 8.12
CA SER A 163 3.04 18.30 8.68
C SER A 163 2.06 19.42 8.33
N LYS A 164 1.16 19.20 7.35
CA LYS A 164 0.21 20.19 6.83
C LYS A 164 0.91 21.45 6.32
N ALA A 165 2.15 21.30 5.85
CA ALA A 165 2.94 22.41 5.30
C ALA A 165 2.52 22.77 3.87
N LEU A 166 1.82 21.88 3.17
CA LEU A 166 1.33 22.13 1.82
C LEU A 166 0.14 23.08 1.85
N GLU A 167 0.23 24.15 1.07
CA GLU A 167 -0.86 25.11 0.87
C GLU A 167 -1.79 24.72 -0.29
N ASN A 168 -2.79 25.55 -0.54
CA ASN A 168 -3.70 25.35 -1.67
C ASN A 168 -2.93 25.36 -3.00
N LYS A 169 -3.27 24.42 -3.90
CA LYS A 169 -2.58 24.17 -5.19
C LYS A 169 -1.13 23.73 -5.06
N GLU A 170 -0.69 23.34 -3.87
CA GLU A 170 0.56 22.62 -3.67
C GLU A 170 0.29 21.12 -3.59
N ALA A 171 1.23 20.32 -4.09
CA ALA A 171 1.17 18.88 -3.97
C ALA A 171 2.55 18.31 -3.70
N VAL A 172 2.59 17.06 -3.22
CA VAL A 172 3.83 16.30 -3.09
C VAL A 172 3.77 15.05 -3.96
N LEU A 173 4.91 14.67 -4.53
CA LEU A 173 5.10 13.44 -5.28
C LEU A 173 6.33 12.72 -4.74
N ALA A 174 6.12 11.54 -4.16
CA ALA A 174 7.21 10.72 -3.65
C ALA A 174 7.79 9.83 -4.75
N LEU A 175 9.12 9.78 -4.84
CA LEU A 175 9.85 8.90 -5.74
C LEU A 175 9.99 7.49 -5.18
N HIS A 176 10.39 6.56 -6.05
CA HIS A 176 10.61 5.17 -5.70
C HIS A 176 12.03 4.98 -5.13
N ASN A 177 12.23 5.39 -3.87
CA ASN A 177 13.54 5.38 -3.19
C ASN A 177 14.61 6.18 -3.96
N GLY A 178 14.28 7.42 -4.30
CA GLY A 178 15.12 8.34 -5.06
C GLY A 178 15.07 8.11 -6.57
N LYS A 179 14.46 7.02 -7.04
CA LYS A 179 14.33 6.71 -8.47
C LYS A 179 13.07 7.33 -9.06
N MET A 180 13.25 8.13 -10.10
CA MET A 180 12.17 8.61 -10.95
C MET A 180 11.77 7.55 -11.97
N LEU A 181 10.53 7.07 -11.88
CA LEU A 181 9.91 6.12 -12.81
C LEU A 181 9.00 6.85 -13.83
N PRO A 182 8.65 6.22 -14.98
CA PRO A 182 7.83 6.86 -16.02
C PRO A 182 6.54 7.52 -15.50
N GLN A 183 5.79 6.85 -14.62
CA GLN A 183 4.55 7.39 -14.07
C GLN A 183 4.73 8.69 -13.26
N HIS A 184 5.93 8.94 -12.71
CA HIS A 184 6.20 10.21 -12.03
C HIS A 184 6.37 11.33 -13.06
N ARG A 185 6.97 11.06 -14.23
CA ARG A 185 7.05 12.04 -15.32
C ARG A 185 5.67 12.31 -15.88
N GLU A 186 4.90 11.26 -16.16
CA GLU A 186 3.51 11.39 -16.62
C GLU A 186 2.67 12.24 -15.65
N ALA A 187 2.81 11.99 -14.34
CA ALA A 187 2.13 12.80 -13.33
C ALA A 187 2.54 14.28 -13.39
N ILE A 188 3.83 14.59 -13.58
CA ILE A 188 4.34 15.97 -13.70
C ILE A 188 3.87 16.61 -15.01
N GLU A 189 3.96 15.90 -16.12
CA GLU A 189 3.59 16.38 -17.46
C GLU A 189 2.09 16.66 -17.57
N SER A 190 1.26 16.01 -16.76
CA SER A 190 -0.18 16.26 -16.68
C SER A 190 -0.57 17.57 -15.97
N LEU A 191 0.38 18.29 -15.37
CA LEU A 191 0.12 19.52 -14.60
C LEU A 191 0.21 20.77 -15.47
N GLU A 192 -0.89 21.11 -16.14
CA GLU A 192 -1.01 22.23 -17.09
C GLU A 192 -0.70 23.61 -16.48
N HIS A 193 -0.81 23.73 -15.15
CA HIS A 193 -0.63 24.98 -14.41
C HIS A 193 0.61 24.98 -13.51
N LEU A 194 1.53 24.03 -13.70
CA LEU A 194 2.74 23.93 -12.89
C LEU A 194 3.67 25.13 -13.13
N GLU A 195 4.00 25.84 -12.06
CA GLU A 195 4.87 27.02 -12.07
C GLU A 195 6.22 26.71 -11.42
N GLU A 196 6.24 25.84 -10.40
CA GLU A 196 7.44 25.56 -9.61
C GLU A 196 7.54 24.07 -9.22
N ILE A 197 8.75 23.53 -9.27
CA ILE A 197 9.09 22.21 -8.71
C ILE A 197 10.18 22.40 -7.66
N ILE A 198 9.91 21.95 -6.43
CA ILE A 198 10.87 21.94 -5.33
C ILE A 198 11.31 20.49 -5.08
N VAL A 199 12.60 20.22 -5.24
CA VAL A 199 13.16 18.89 -4.98
C VAL A 199 13.82 18.86 -3.61
N ILE A 200 13.28 18.05 -2.69
CA ILE A 200 13.86 17.80 -1.38
C ILE A 200 14.84 16.63 -1.49
N LYS A 201 16.06 16.81 -1.01
CA LYS A 201 17.12 15.78 -1.01
C LYS A 201 17.51 15.43 0.42
N ARG A 202 17.93 14.17 0.62
CA ARG A 202 18.57 13.68 1.85
C ARG A 202 20.09 13.71 1.70
#